data_AF-A0A9R1QIP9-F1
#
_entry.id   AF-A0A9R1QIP9-F1
#
_cell.length_a   1.000
_cell.length_b   1.000
_cell.length_c   1.000
_cell.angle_alpha   90.00
_cell.angle_beta   90.00
_cell.angle_gamma   90.00
#
_symmetry.space_group_name_H-M   'P 1'
#
loop_
_entity.id
_entity.type
_entity.pdbx_description
1 polymer ?
#
loop_
_entity_poly.entity_id
_entity_poly.type
_entity_poly.pdbx_seq_one_letter_code
_entity_poly.pdbx_strand_id
1 'polypeptide(L)'
;MDSGPVATFQVHEYLRPKLCDLYENDSIFDKFECCQSGDGLRVATGSYSNIFRVFNCGAGGSEVTTLEATRRRQIQNPARPARSLGSLTRVVRRAENTGIDANGNSYDLSTKLLHLAWHPSENLIACAAANSLYMYYA
;
A
#
# COMPACT_ATOMS: atom_id res chain seq x y z
N MET A 1 -13.08 -32.64 4.31
CA MET A 1 -12.20 -31.46 4.35
C MET A 1 -13.03 -30.31 4.85
N ASP A 2 -12.53 -29.56 5.83
CA ASP A 2 -13.21 -28.36 6.30
C ASP A 2 -13.37 -27.38 5.13
N SER A 3 -14.53 -26.73 5.05
CA SER A 3 -14.90 -25.86 3.92
C SER A 3 -14.25 -24.47 3.97
N GLY A 4 -13.33 -24.23 4.91
CA GLY A 4 -12.69 -22.94 5.16
C GLY A 4 -11.33 -22.79 4.50
N PRO A 5 -10.82 -21.55 4.39
CA PRO A 5 -9.47 -21.31 3.89
C PRO A 5 -8.40 -21.85 4.87
N VAL A 6 -7.26 -22.29 4.32
CA VAL A 6 -6.13 -22.80 5.12
C VAL A 6 -5.45 -21.68 5.92
N ALA A 7 -5.43 -20.46 5.38
CA ALA A 7 -4.89 -19.27 6.03
C ALA A 7 -5.69 -18.03 5.60
N THR A 8 -5.72 -17.01 6.44
CA THR A 8 -6.38 -15.72 6.15
C THR A 8 -5.52 -14.58 6.66
N PHE A 9 -5.20 -13.62 5.79
CA PHE A 9 -4.35 -12.48 6.09
C PHE A 9 -5.14 -11.18 5.95
N GLN A 10 -5.13 -10.34 6.98
CA GLN A 10 -5.86 -9.07 6.99
C GLN A 10 -5.01 -7.96 6.36
N VAL A 11 -5.30 -7.60 5.11
CA VAL A 11 -4.53 -6.62 4.33
C VAL A 11 -4.91 -5.18 4.67
N HIS A 12 -6.22 -4.91 4.78
CA HIS A 12 -6.78 -3.56 4.88
C HIS A 12 -7.61 -3.33 6.16
N GLU A 13 -7.24 -3.96 7.29
CA GLU A 13 -8.06 -3.86 8.52
C GLU A 13 -8.25 -2.40 8.98
N TYR A 14 -7.24 -1.55 8.74
CA TYR A 14 -7.29 -0.12 9.06
C TYR A 14 -8.34 0.68 8.28
N LEU A 15 -8.84 0.14 7.15
CA LEU A 15 -9.89 0.76 6.34
C LEU A 15 -11.29 0.28 6.70
N ARG A 16 -11.44 -0.68 7.61
CA ARG A 16 -12.74 -1.22 8.01
C ARG A 16 -13.73 -0.17 8.52
N PRO A 17 -13.31 0.87 9.28
CA PRO A 17 -14.22 1.95 9.68
C PRO A 17 -14.67 2.87 8.53
N LYS A 18 -14.05 2.73 7.34
CA LYS A 18 -14.18 3.63 6.18
C LYS A 18 -14.92 3.00 5.00
N LEU A 19 -15.59 1.87 5.22
CA LEU A 19 -16.27 1.13 4.15
C LEU A 19 -17.34 1.96 3.42
N CYS A 20 -18.08 2.83 4.13
CA CYS A 20 -19.05 3.73 3.50
C CYS A 20 -18.34 4.70 2.53
N ASP A 21 -17.28 5.37 3.00
CA ASP A 21 -16.49 6.31 2.20
C ASP A 21 -15.85 5.60 0.99
N LEU A 22 -15.37 4.37 1.16
CA LEU A 22 -14.81 3.56 0.07
C LEU A 22 -15.86 3.15 -0.97
N TYR A 23 -17.10 2.91 -0.54
CA TYR A 23 -18.21 2.60 -1.44
C TYR A 23 -18.64 3.84 -2.22
N GLU A 24 -18.79 4.99 -1.57
CA GLU A 24 -19.17 6.25 -2.24
C GLU A 24 -18.13 6.73 -3.26
N ASN A 25 -16.85 6.44 -3.03
CA ASN A 25 -15.76 6.82 -3.94
C ASN A 25 -15.34 5.70 -4.92
N ASP A 26 -16.14 4.63 -5.05
CA ASP A 26 -15.89 3.44 -5.88
C ASP A 26 -14.58 2.69 -5.57
N SER A 27 -13.83 3.11 -4.54
CA SER A 27 -12.53 2.52 -4.16
C SER A 27 -12.68 1.10 -3.64
N ILE A 28 -13.84 0.74 -3.07
CA ILE A 28 -14.13 -0.64 -2.67
C ILE A 28 -14.05 -1.66 -3.82
N PHE A 29 -14.16 -1.20 -5.07
CA PHE A 29 -14.08 -2.04 -6.27
C PHE A 29 -12.67 -2.16 -6.85
N ASP A 30 -11.66 -1.53 -6.22
CA ASP A 30 -10.27 -1.67 -6.64
C ASP A 30 -9.80 -3.13 -6.51
N LYS A 31 -9.11 -3.61 -7.55
CA LYS A 31 -8.64 -4.99 -7.66
C LYS A 31 -7.13 -5.05 -7.40
N PHE A 32 -6.77 -5.38 -6.17
CA PHE A 32 -5.38 -5.63 -5.79
C PHE A 32 -4.96 -7.03 -6.19
N GLU A 33 -3.85 -7.14 -6.91
CA GLU A 33 -3.22 -8.43 -7.21
C GLU A 33 -2.44 -8.93 -5.99
N CYS A 34 -2.27 -10.25 -5.94
CA CYS A 34 -1.35 -10.92 -5.03
C CYS A 34 -0.42 -11.85 -5.78
N CYS A 35 0.79 -12.04 -5.27
CA CYS A 35 1.77 -12.98 -5.82
C CYS A 35 2.42 -13.78 -4.69
N GLN A 36 2.91 -14.97 -5.03
CA GLN A 36 3.59 -15.86 -4.09
C GLN A 36 5.09 -15.89 -4.41
N SER A 37 5.92 -16.02 -3.38
CA SER A 37 7.35 -16.28 -3.55
C SER A 37 7.59 -17.65 -4.20
N GLY A 38 8.72 -17.79 -4.91
CA GLY A 38 9.09 -19.04 -5.57
C GLY A 38 9.21 -20.26 -4.65
N ASP A 39 9.55 -20.04 -3.37
CA ASP A 39 9.62 -21.07 -2.33
C ASP A 39 8.26 -21.42 -1.70
N GLY A 40 7.21 -20.66 -2.04
CA GLY A 40 5.86 -20.83 -1.51
C GLY A 40 5.67 -20.36 -0.05
N LEU A 41 6.71 -19.83 0.59
CA LEU A 41 6.69 -19.48 2.01
C LEU A 41 6.12 -18.08 2.29
N ARG A 42 6.01 -17.23 1.27
CA ARG A 42 5.57 -15.84 1.39
C ARG A 42 4.56 -15.47 0.32
N VAL A 43 3.66 -14.56 0.68
CA VAL A 43 2.69 -13.96 -0.23
C VAL A 43 2.79 -12.46 -0.11
N ALA A 44 2.76 -11.75 -1.24
CA ALA A 44 2.74 -10.31 -1.28
C ALA A 44 1.45 -9.80 -1.94
N THR A 45 0.97 -8.66 -1.48
CA THR A 45 -0.17 -7.95 -2.08
C THR A 45 0.00 -6.44 -1.92
N GLY A 46 -0.52 -5.70 -2.87
CA GLY A 46 -0.57 -4.24 -2.78
C GLY A 46 -1.72 -3.72 -1.92
N SER A 47 -1.69 -2.42 -1.65
CA SER A 47 -2.65 -1.66 -0.85
C SER A 47 -2.63 -0.17 -1.28
N TYR A 48 -3.46 0.65 -0.64
CA TYR A 48 -3.47 2.11 -0.80
C TYR A 48 -2.20 2.77 -0.23
N SER A 49 -2.02 4.07 -0.48
CA SER A 49 -0.81 4.83 -0.13
C SER A 49 0.47 4.32 -0.80
N ASN A 50 0.36 3.68 -1.97
CA ASN A 50 1.47 2.98 -2.65
C ASN A 50 2.19 1.94 -1.79
N ILE A 51 1.53 1.36 -0.77
CA ILE A 51 2.17 0.33 0.06
C ILE A 51 1.91 -1.06 -0.52
N PHE A 52 2.83 -1.98 -0.23
CA PHE A 52 2.59 -3.42 -0.36
C PHE A 52 2.97 -4.12 0.94
N ARG A 53 2.36 -5.28 1.16
CA ARG A 53 2.55 -6.10 2.35
C ARG A 53 3.04 -7.47 1.93
N VAL A 54 4.03 -7.98 2.66
CA VAL A 54 4.57 -9.34 2.52
C VAL A 54 4.23 -10.12 3.78
N PHE A 55 3.54 -11.24 3.62
CA PHE A 55 3.10 -12.12 4.69
C PHE A 55 3.87 -13.43 4.65
N ASN A 56 4.31 -13.90 5.82
CA ASN A 56 4.85 -15.24 6.00
C ASN A 56 3.71 -16.27 6.10
N CYS A 57 3.81 -17.37 5.34
CA CYS A 57 2.82 -18.45 5.30
C CYS A 57 3.14 -19.61 6.26
N GLY A 58 4.18 -19.48 7.09
CA GLY A 58 4.62 -20.53 8.02
C GLY A 58 3.68 -20.72 9.24
N ALA A 59 3.78 -21.89 9.87
CA ALA A 59 2.88 -22.39 10.91
C ALA A 59 2.90 -21.64 12.27
N GLY A 60 3.50 -20.44 12.34
CA GLY A 60 3.80 -19.77 13.62
C GLY A 60 3.49 -18.28 13.71
N GLY A 61 3.05 -17.62 12.64
CA GLY A 61 2.68 -16.21 12.76
C GLY A 61 2.48 -15.48 11.44
N SER A 62 1.46 -14.63 11.43
CA SER A 62 1.18 -13.64 10.37
C SER A 62 2.13 -12.44 10.50
N GLU A 63 3.44 -12.69 10.54
CA GLU A 63 4.41 -11.60 10.43
C GLU A 63 4.21 -10.91 9.09
N VAL A 64 3.98 -9.60 9.15
CA VAL A 64 3.70 -8.76 8.00
C VAL A 64 4.77 -7.69 7.88
N THR A 65 5.47 -7.70 6.75
CA THR A 65 6.37 -6.60 6.38
C THR A 65 5.60 -5.65 5.49
N THR A 66 5.48 -4.38 5.89
CA THR A 66 4.83 -3.32 5.09
C THR A 66 5.90 -2.41 4.50
N LEU A 67 5.86 -2.20 3.19
CA LEU A 67 6.82 -1.40 2.43
C LEU A 67 6.07 -0.38 1.57
N GLU A 68 6.63 0.82 1.43
CA GLU A 68 6.06 1.90 0.62
C GLU A 68 6.87 2.11 -0.67
N ALA A 69 6.17 2.08 -1.81
CA ALA A 69 6.73 2.33 -3.13
C ALA A 69 6.74 3.82 -3.48
N THR A 70 7.60 4.56 -2.79
CA THR A 70 7.80 5.99 -3.00
C THR A 70 9.23 6.28 -3.45
N ARG A 71 9.38 7.23 -4.37
CA ARG A 71 10.71 7.75 -4.74
C ARG A 71 11.31 8.42 -3.51
N ARG A 72 12.30 7.78 -2.88
CA ARG A 72 13.12 8.46 -1.88
C ARG A 72 13.67 9.72 -2.53
N ARG A 73 13.26 10.89 -2.04
CA ARG A 73 14.00 12.13 -2.32
C ARG A 73 15.37 11.88 -1.71
N GLN A 74 16.37 11.60 -2.56
CA GLN A 74 17.75 11.81 -2.15
C GLN A 74 17.77 13.18 -1.49
N ILE A 75 18.23 13.24 -0.25
CA ILE A 75 18.46 14.49 0.47
C ILE A 75 19.53 15.23 -0.34
N GLN A 76 19.11 15.95 -1.38
CA GLN A 76 19.90 17.01 -1.96
C GLN A 76 19.91 18.11 -0.90
N ASN A 77 21.12 18.43 -0.46
CA ASN A 77 21.52 19.50 0.46
C ASN A 77 20.49 20.61 0.70
N PRO A 78 20.35 21.13 1.94
CA PRO A 78 19.44 22.22 2.23
C PRO A 78 19.96 23.50 1.57
N ALA A 79 19.40 23.86 0.42
CA ALA A 79 19.69 25.14 -0.23
C ALA A 79 18.42 26.00 -0.28
N ARG A 80 18.37 26.90 0.71
CA ARG A 80 17.67 28.20 0.80
C ARG A 80 16.15 28.24 1.04
N PRO A 81 15.69 29.12 1.96
CA PRO A 81 14.27 29.33 2.22
C PRO A 81 13.64 30.16 1.09
N ALA A 82 12.70 29.57 0.37
CA ALA A 82 11.81 30.32 -0.51
C ALA A 82 10.66 30.90 0.33
N ARG A 83 10.42 32.20 0.14
CA ARG A 83 9.48 33.05 0.87
C ARG A 83 8.04 32.50 0.80
N SER A 84 7.37 32.44 1.95
CA SER A 84 5.93 32.19 2.03
C SER A 84 5.15 33.38 1.47
N LEU A 85 4.35 33.15 0.44
CA LEU A 85 3.29 34.07 0.04
C LEU A 85 2.00 33.26 0.00
N GLY A 86 1.11 33.60 0.94
CA GLY A 86 -0.15 32.91 1.15
C GLY A 86 -1.11 33.09 -0.02
N SER A 87 -2.02 32.14 -0.17
CA SER A 87 -3.30 32.37 -0.80
C SER A 87 -4.31 31.40 -0.21
N LEU A 88 -5.16 31.93 0.67
CA LEU A 88 -6.43 31.34 1.05
C LEU A 88 -7.37 31.37 -0.18
N THR A 89 -8.32 30.43 -0.20
CA THR A 89 -9.47 30.27 -1.11
C THR A 89 -9.31 29.28 -2.28
N ARG A 90 -9.62 28.00 -2.00
CA ARG A 90 -10.62 27.22 -2.79
C ARG A 90 -11.03 25.98 -1.99
N VAL A 91 -12.11 26.08 -1.22
CA VAL A 91 -12.83 24.90 -0.71
C VAL A 91 -13.57 24.31 -1.90
N VAL A 92 -12.83 23.58 -2.74
CA VAL A 92 -13.42 22.43 -3.43
C VAL A 92 -13.48 21.38 -2.34
N ARG A 93 -14.66 20.85 -2.04
CA ARG A 93 -14.79 19.61 -1.27
C ARG A 93 -14.09 18.52 -2.10
N ARG A 94 -12.76 18.44 -1.99
CA ARG A 94 -12.03 17.22 -2.33
C ARG A 94 -12.64 16.18 -1.40
N ALA A 95 -13.23 15.13 -1.96
CA ALA A 95 -13.48 13.92 -1.19
C ALA A 95 -12.24 13.67 -0.33
N GLU A 96 -12.42 13.46 0.98
CA GLU A 96 -11.34 13.22 1.93
C GLU A 96 -10.71 11.86 1.64
N ASN A 97 -10.01 11.75 0.50
CA ASN A 97 -9.27 10.56 0.11
C ASN A 97 -8.03 10.37 0.98
N THR A 98 -7.63 11.41 1.72
CA THR A 98 -6.59 11.36 2.74
C THR A 98 -7.22 11.36 4.12
N GLY A 99 -6.82 10.42 4.96
CA GLY A 99 -7.33 10.29 6.32
C GLY A 99 -6.26 9.84 7.29
N ILE A 100 -6.63 9.77 8.58
CA ILE A 100 -5.79 9.24 9.65
C ILE A 100 -6.44 7.95 10.13
N ASP A 101 -5.67 6.87 10.23
CA ASP A 101 -6.16 5.61 10.78
C ASP A 101 -6.22 5.63 12.32
N ALA A 102 -6.74 4.55 12.92
CA ALA A 102 -6.86 4.44 14.38
C ALA A 102 -5.50 4.45 15.12
N ASN A 103 -4.41 4.19 14.39
CA ASN A 103 -3.04 4.17 14.88
C ASN A 103 -2.34 5.53 14.70
N GLY A 104 -3.02 6.53 14.13
CA GLY A 104 -2.47 7.86 13.88
C GLY A 104 -1.67 7.98 12.58
N ASN A 105 -1.65 6.94 11.73
CA ASN A 105 -0.96 6.99 10.45
C ASN A 105 -1.85 7.65 9.39
N SER A 106 -1.28 8.57 8.62
CA SER A 106 -1.95 9.11 7.44
C SER A 106 -2.00 8.07 6.32
N TYR A 107 -3.14 7.92 5.67
CA TYR A 107 -3.27 7.16 4.43
C TYR A 107 -3.84 8.03 3.32
N ASP A 108 -3.59 7.62 2.07
CA ASP A 108 -4.06 8.26 0.85
C ASP A 108 -4.66 7.20 -0.09
N LEU A 109 -5.97 7.27 -0.28
CA LEU A 109 -6.74 6.38 -1.15
C LEU A 109 -6.55 6.69 -2.64
N SER A 110 -6.02 7.88 -2.97
CA SER A 110 -5.78 8.26 -4.36
C SER A 110 -4.55 7.57 -4.97
N THR A 111 -3.64 7.10 -4.12
CA THR A 111 -2.46 6.35 -4.49
C THR A 111 -2.63 4.88 -4.14
N LYS A 112 -2.36 3.99 -5.09
CA LYS A 112 -2.63 2.56 -4.97
C LYS A 112 -1.58 1.74 -5.71
N LEU A 113 -1.15 0.66 -5.07
CA LEU A 113 -0.29 -0.35 -5.68
C LEU A 113 -1.18 -1.53 -6.06
N LEU A 114 -1.66 -1.57 -7.29
CA LEU A 114 -2.57 -2.64 -7.75
C LEU A 114 -1.81 -3.86 -8.27
N HIS A 115 -0.62 -3.64 -8.85
CA HIS A 115 0.13 -4.65 -9.57
C HIS A 115 1.49 -4.88 -8.93
N LEU A 116 1.81 -6.15 -8.70
CA LEU A 116 3.12 -6.60 -8.27
C LEU A 116 3.40 -8.01 -8.78
N ALA A 117 4.67 -8.33 -8.97
CA ALA A 117 5.13 -9.64 -9.35
C ALA A 117 6.32 -10.04 -8.48
N TRP A 118 6.33 -11.31 -8.07
CA TRP A 118 7.48 -11.92 -7.41
C TRP A 118 8.25 -12.73 -8.46
N HIS A 119 9.59 -12.59 -8.46
CA HIS A 119 10.43 -13.41 -9.30
C HIS A 119 10.30 -14.91 -8.92
N PRO A 120 10.19 -15.83 -9.90
CA PRO A 120 9.89 -17.24 -9.61
C PRO A 120 11.01 -18.00 -8.90
N SER A 121 12.26 -17.51 -8.97
CA SER A 121 13.42 -18.18 -8.36
C SER A 121 14.27 -17.30 -7.46
N GLU A 122 14.06 -15.98 -7.49
CA GLU A 122 14.92 -15.02 -6.80
C GLU A 122 14.09 -14.25 -5.80
N ASN A 123 14.75 -13.72 -4.77
CA ASN A 123 14.09 -12.94 -3.74
C ASN A 123 13.87 -11.49 -4.19
N LEU A 124 13.18 -11.32 -5.31
CA LEU A 124 12.96 -10.03 -5.98
C LEU A 124 11.47 -9.79 -6.19
N ILE A 125 11.00 -8.61 -5.80
CA ILE A 125 9.64 -8.14 -6.03
C ILE A 125 9.69 -6.91 -6.92
N ALA A 126 8.90 -6.91 -7.98
CA ALA A 126 8.64 -5.74 -8.80
C ALA A 126 7.22 -5.21 -8.53
N CYS A 127 7.06 -3.91 -8.37
CA CYS A 127 5.74 -3.30 -8.19
C CYS A 127 5.60 -2.01 -8.99
N ALA A 128 4.40 -1.79 -9.53
CA ALA A 128 4.04 -0.58 -10.25
C ALA A 128 3.30 0.37 -9.33
N ALA A 129 3.87 1.56 -9.09
CA ALA A 129 3.28 2.60 -8.26
C ALA A 129 3.71 3.99 -8.77
N ALA A 130 2.88 5.01 -8.60
CA ALA A 130 3.21 6.40 -8.92
C ALA A 130 3.90 6.61 -10.30
N ASN A 131 3.36 5.99 -11.36
CA ASN A 131 3.91 6.01 -12.72
C ASN A 131 5.37 5.52 -12.84
N SER A 132 5.81 4.70 -11.89
CA SER A 132 7.17 4.17 -11.79
C SER A 132 7.13 2.67 -11.53
N LEU A 133 8.17 1.98 -11.98
CA LEU A 133 8.42 0.59 -11.61
C LEU A 133 9.49 0.57 -10.52
N TYR A 134 9.19 -0.08 -9.39
CA TYR A 134 10.13 -0.29 -8.30
C TYR A 134 10.53 -1.76 -8.24
N MET A 135 11.78 -2.01 -7.90
CA MET A 135 12.31 -3.36 -7.66
C MET A 135 12.93 -3.41 -6.28
N TYR A 136 12.52 -4.41 -5.50
CA TYR A 136 12.96 -4.64 -4.14
C TYR A 136 13.59 -6.02 -4.02
N TYR A 137 14.65 -6.10 -3.21
CA TYR A 137 15.10 -7.37 -2.66
C TYR A 137 14.25 -7.66 -1.42
N ALA A 138 13.54 -8.78 -1.42
CA ALA A 138 12.63 -9.19 -0.37
C ALA A 138 13.29 -10.13 0.64
#